data_AF-A0AAE5UDA2-F1
#
_entry.id   AF-A0AAE5UDA2-F1
#
_cell.length_a   1.000
_cell.length_b   1.000
_cell.length_c   1.000
_cell.angle_alpha   90.00
_cell.angle_beta   90.00
_cell.angle_gamma   90.00
#
_symmetry.space_group_name_H-M   'P 1'
#
loop_
_entity.id
_entity.type
_entity.pdbx_description
1 polymer ?
#
loop_
_entity_poly.entity_id
_entity_poly.type
_entity_poly.pdbx_seq_one_letter_code
_entity_poly.pdbx_strand_id
1 'polypeptide(L)'
;MNQLKNAIQNNRFSVEELSEISGKMSELGITKEYNEVLLKIDFGKYLTGLIGGPPEAMINPHAHHILFKKGLGQKQKELVQEGQEILRKYGIDPIIGQENLVWAPNAVVGQHSIDALEIVVHRLRAVEEMDGDLDDIVEALKDLGDIASTR
;
A
#
# COMPACT_ATOMS: atom_id res chain seq x y z
N MET A 1 -6.77 3.05 20.28
CA MET A 1 -6.39 2.93 18.84
C MET A 1 -7.32 3.67 17.87
N ASN A 2 -8.64 3.79 18.11
CA ASN A 2 -9.52 4.53 17.19
C ASN A 2 -9.12 6.00 16.97
N GLN A 3 -8.68 6.71 18.01
CA GLN A 3 -8.18 8.09 17.87
C GLN A 3 -6.94 8.16 16.97
N LEU A 4 -5.97 7.26 17.17
CA LEU A 4 -4.77 7.15 16.33
C LEU A 4 -5.15 6.87 14.87
N LYS A 5 -6.02 5.88 14.63
CA LYS A 5 -6.55 5.58 13.29
C LYS A 5 -7.13 6.81 12.61
N ASN A 6 -7.97 7.55 13.32
CA ASN A 6 -8.61 8.74 12.80
C ASN A 6 -7.56 9.84 12.53
N ALA A 7 -6.57 10.02 13.38
CA ALA A 7 -5.50 10.98 13.15
C ALA A 7 -4.67 10.63 11.91
N ILE A 8 -4.29 9.35 11.72
CA ILE A 8 -3.61 8.86 10.51
C ILE A 8 -4.47 9.09 9.27
N GLN A 9 -5.74 8.69 9.30
CA GLN A 9 -6.69 8.90 8.19
C GLN A 9 -6.87 10.37 7.79
N ASN A 10 -6.66 11.31 8.72
CA ASN A 10 -6.74 12.75 8.46
C ASN A 10 -5.35 13.38 8.28
N ASN A 11 -4.33 12.59 7.93
CA ASN A 11 -2.98 13.04 7.58
C ASN A 11 -2.37 13.97 8.63
N ARG A 12 -2.58 13.63 9.92
CA ARG A 12 -2.11 14.44 11.07
C ARG A 12 -0.66 14.16 11.47
N PHE A 13 0.01 13.24 10.78
CA PHE A 13 1.38 12.84 11.05
C PHE A 13 2.19 12.91 9.76
N SER A 14 3.43 13.33 9.88
CA SER A 14 4.48 13.20 8.86
C SER A 14 4.87 11.72 8.66
N VAL A 15 5.62 11.44 7.59
CA VAL A 15 6.14 10.09 7.30
C VAL A 15 7.05 9.62 8.42
N GLU A 16 7.89 10.51 8.95
CA GLU A 16 8.79 10.24 10.07
C GLU A 16 8.00 9.87 11.34
N GLU A 17 6.96 10.64 11.68
CA GLU A 17 6.09 10.34 12.82
C GLU A 17 5.35 9.01 12.66
N LEU A 18 4.89 8.67 11.44
CA LEU A 18 4.26 7.39 11.16
C LEU A 18 5.25 6.23 11.35
N SER A 19 6.49 6.39 10.92
CA SER A 19 7.57 5.40 11.13
C SER A 19 7.86 5.21 12.62
N GLU A 20 7.98 6.31 13.39
CA GLU A 20 8.16 6.25 14.84
C GLU A 20 7.00 5.56 15.56
N ILE A 21 5.76 5.86 15.14
CA ILE A 21 4.57 5.21 15.68
C ILE A 21 4.63 3.71 15.41
N SER A 22 4.92 3.30 14.17
CA SER A 22 5.01 1.88 13.79
C SER A 22 6.10 1.15 14.59
N GLY A 23 7.28 1.78 14.75
CA GLY A 23 8.37 1.28 15.60
C GLY A 23 7.93 1.06 17.05
N LYS A 24 7.27 2.05 17.67
CA LYS A 24 6.72 1.93 19.03
C LYS A 24 5.67 0.82 19.14
N MET A 25 4.81 0.64 18.15
CA MET A 25 3.81 -0.46 18.15
C MET A 25 4.50 -1.83 18.11
N SER A 26 5.63 -1.94 17.39
CA SER A 26 6.46 -3.15 17.36
C SER A 26 7.16 -3.41 18.68
N GLU A 27 7.76 -2.40 19.31
CA GLU A 27 8.40 -2.52 20.63
C GLU A 27 7.42 -2.96 21.72
N LEU A 28 6.16 -2.51 21.62
CA LEU A 28 5.07 -2.90 22.51
C LEU A 28 4.46 -4.28 22.18
N GLY A 29 4.89 -4.92 21.08
CA GLY A 29 4.38 -6.22 20.66
C GLY A 29 2.94 -6.22 20.13
N ILE A 30 2.44 -5.05 19.67
CA ILE A 30 1.04 -4.85 19.24
C ILE A 30 0.92 -4.53 17.73
N THR A 31 1.92 -4.91 16.94
CA THR A 31 1.95 -4.68 15.48
C THR A 31 0.72 -5.25 14.77
N LYS A 32 0.22 -6.41 15.20
CA LYS A 32 -0.94 -7.04 14.59
C LYS A 32 -2.20 -6.21 14.83
N GLU A 33 -2.45 -5.81 16.07
CA GLU A 33 -3.58 -4.97 16.47
C GLU A 33 -3.51 -3.60 15.79
N TYR A 34 -2.31 -3.03 15.68
CA TYR A 34 -2.06 -1.79 14.95
C TYR A 34 -2.45 -1.93 13.46
N ASN A 35 -1.96 -2.97 12.78
CA ASN A 35 -2.28 -3.22 11.37
C ASN A 35 -3.78 -3.48 11.16
N GLU A 36 -4.43 -4.26 12.03
CA GLU A 36 -5.87 -4.49 11.97
C GLU A 36 -6.70 -3.20 12.13
N VAL A 37 -6.16 -2.21 12.84
CA VAL A 37 -6.76 -0.88 12.96
C VAL A 37 -6.53 -0.05 11.69
N LEU A 38 -5.32 -0.06 11.13
CA LEU A 38 -5.01 0.64 9.88
C LEU A 38 -5.86 0.13 8.71
N LEU A 39 -6.14 -1.18 8.64
CA LEU A 39 -7.01 -1.76 7.62
C LEU A 39 -8.45 -1.20 7.63
N LYS A 40 -8.87 -0.51 8.70
CA LYS A 40 -10.19 0.12 8.86
C LYS A 40 -10.19 1.63 8.55
N ILE A 41 -9.12 2.14 7.96
CA ILE A 41 -9.05 3.51 7.45
C ILE A 41 -9.93 3.64 6.20
N ASP A 42 -10.58 4.79 6.07
CA ASP A 42 -11.10 5.25 4.78
C ASP A 42 -9.93 5.70 3.90
N PHE A 43 -9.47 4.80 3.03
CA PHE A 43 -8.32 5.05 2.16
C PHE A 43 -8.61 6.11 1.09
N GLY A 44 -9.86 6.29 0.66
CA GLY A 44 -10.21 7.36 -0.26
C GLY A 44 -9.97 8.72 0.38
N LYS A 45 -10.43 8.89 1.62
CA LYS A 45 -10.17 10.10 2.39
C LYS A 45 -8.67 10.29 2.68
N TYR A 46 -7.99 9.24 3.12
CA TYR A 46 -6.56 9.29 3.42
C TYR A 46 -5.72 9.69 2.20
N LEU A 47 -5.96 9.06 1.05
CA LEU A 47 -5.25 9.37 -0.21
C LEU A 47 -5.57 10.78 -0.70
N THR A 48 -6.81 11.24 -0.54
CA THR A 48 -7.19 12.62 -0.86
C THR A 48 -6.35 13.64 -0.09
N GLY A 49 -6.06 13.38 1.20
CA GLY A 49 -5.22 14.27 2.00
C GLY A 49 -3.72 14.17 1.69
N LEU A 50 -3.26 13.08 1.07
CA LEU A 50 -1.86 12.92 0.64
C LEU A 50 -1.58 13.61 -0.69
N ILE A 51 -2.38 13.30 -1.72
CA ILE A 51 -2.08 13.67 -3.12
C ILE A 51 -3.21 14.45 -3.81
N GLY A 52 -4.29 14.77 -3.07
CA GLY A 52 -5.49 15.36 -3.65
C GLY A 52 -6.49 14.33 -4.17
N GLY A 53 -7.63 14.83 -4.65
CA GLY A 53 -8.70 13.99 -5.18
C GLY A 53 -8.31 13.24 -6.45
N PRO A 54 -9.12 12.24 -6.87
CA PRO A 54 -8.88 11.52 -8.11
C PRO A 54 -8.99 12.44 -9.33
N PRO A 55 -8.38 12.08 -10.47
CA PRO A 55 -8.57 12.80 -11.72
C PRO A 55 -10.06 12.91 -12.09
N GLU A 56 -10.51 14.10 -12.54
CA GLU A 56 -11.94 14.35 -12.81
C GLU A 56 -12.55 13.39 -13.84
N ALA A 57 -11.75 12.94 -14.81
CA ALA A 57 -12.18 12.02 -15.86
C ALA A 57 -12.18 10.54 -15.41
N MET A 58 -11.66 10.21 -14.23
CA MET A 58 -11.57 8.82 -13.75
C MET A 58 -12.96 8.31 -13.35
N ILE A 59 -13.40 7.24 -14.01
CA ILE A 59 -14.71 6.64 -13.73
C ILE A 59 -14.62 5.77 -12.47
N ASN A 60 -15.54 5.99 -11.53
CA ASN A 60 -15.65 5.22 -10.29
C ASN A 60 -14.30 5.08 -9.55
N PRO A 61 -13.64 6.19 -9.20
CA PRO A 61 -12.29 6.15 -8.63
C PRO A 61 -12.29 5.52 -7.23
N HIS A 62 -11.21 4.81 -6.92
CA HIS A 62 -10.93 4.33 -5.57
C HIS A 62 -9.45 4.44 -5.24
N ALA A 63 -9.14 4.54 -3.94
CA ALA A 63 -7.76 4.39 -3.47
C ALA A 63 -7.36 2.92 -3.61
N HIS A 64 -6.43 2.69 -4.52
CA HIS A 64 -5.94 1.38 -4.89
C HIS A 64 -4.60 1.10 -4.23
N HIS A 65 -4.48 -0.08 -3.62
CA HIS A 65 -3.22 -0.60 -3.11
C HIS A 65 -2.53 -1.38 -4.23
N ILE A 66 -1.38 -0.89 -4.71
CA ILE A 66 -0.63 -1.50 -5.82
C ILE A 66 -0.26 -2.94 -5.46
N LEU A 67 0.48 -3.11 -4.35
CA LEU A 67 0.54 -4.38 -3.63
C LEU A 67 -0.64 -4.46 -2.66
N PHE A 68 -1.42 -5.53 -2.75
CA PHE A 68 -2.64 -5.65 -1.94
C PHE A 68 -2.34 -5.65 -0.43
N LYS A 69 -3.15 -4.90 0.32
CA LYS A 69 -3.13 -4.93 1.79
C LYS A 69 -3.59 -6.26 2.40
N LYS A 70 -4.36 -7.07 1.65
CA LYS A 70 -4.91 -8.36 2.11
C LYS A 70 -5.20 -9.29 0.92
N GLY A 71 -4.70 -10.51 0.97
CA GLY A 71 -5.02 -11.57 0.00
C GLY A 71 -6.28 -12.38 0.35
N LEU A 72 -6.92 -12.95 -0.68
CA LEU A 72 -8.02 -13.90 -0.58
C LEU A 72 -7.55 -15.34 -0.85
N GLY A 73 -7.93 -16.27 0.01
CA GLY A 73 -7.41 -17.65 -0.05
C GLY A 73 -5.93 -17.74 0.33
N GLN A 74 -5.37 -18.96 0.33
CA GLN A 74 -4.01 -19.19 0.81
C GLN A 74 -2.97 -18.57 -0.13
N LYS A 75 -3.07 -18.86 -1.43
CA LYS A 75 -2.06 -18.45 -2.43
C LYS A 75 -1.88 -16.92 -2.52
N GLN A 76 -2.98 -16.14 -2.52
CA GLN A 76 -2.84 -14.68 -2.51
C GLN A 76 -2.30 -14.15 -1.18
N LYS A 77 -2.62 -14.80 -0.04
CA LYS A 77 -2.09 -14.35 1.25
C LYS A 77 -0.57 -14.53 1.33
N GLU A 78 -0.05 -15.63 0.80
CA GLU A 78 1.40 -15.88 0.72
C GLU A 78 2.08 -14.84 -0.17
N LEU A 79 1.53 -14.55 -1.35
CA LEU A 79 2.06 -13.50 -2.24
C LEU A 79 1.99 -12.10 -1.61
N VAL A 80 0.88 -11.76 -0.95
CA VAL A 80 0.76 -10.50 -0.21
C VAL A 80 1.82 -10.44 0.88
N GLN A 81 1.98 -11.51 1.66
CA GLN A 81 2.98 -11.55 2.72
C GLN A 81 4.39 -11.30 2.16
N GLU A 82 4.77 -12.02 1.10
CA GLU A 82 6.06 -11.86 0.44
C GLU A 82 6.29 -10.42 -0.02
N GLY A 83 5.36 -9.86 -0.80
CA GLY A 83 5.49 -8.48 -1.27
C GLY A 83 5.58 -7.48 -0.12
N GLN A 84 4.84 -7.69 0.97
CA GLN A 84 4.87 -6.80 2.13
C GLN A 84 6.18 -6.93 2.91
N GLU A 85 6.80 -8.10 2.93
CA GLU A 85 8.14 -8.29 3.49
C GLU A 85 9.18 -7.53 2.65
N ILE A 86 9.07 -7.58 1.32
CA ILE A 86 9.93 -6.78 0.43
C ILE A 86 9.77 -5.29 0.73
N LEU A 87 8.55 -4.74 0.68
CA LEU A 87 8.33 -3.31 0.94
C LEU A 87 8.91 -2.84 2.28
N ARG A 88 8.77 -3.65 3.35
CA ARG A 88 9.31 -3.32 4.67
C ARG A 88 10.84 -3.28 4.71
N LYS A 89 11.55 -4.11 3.93
CA LYS A 89 13.03 -4.06 3.83
C LYS A 89 13.51 -2.70 3.32
N TYR A 90 12.72 -2.07 2.46
CA TYR A 90 12.97 -0.74 1.90
C TYR A 90 12.33 0.38 2.73
N GLY A 91 11.75 0.08 3.89
CA GLY A 91 11.15 1.11 4.75
C GLY A 91 9.78 1.61 4.29
N ILE A 92 9.13 0.96 3.32
CA ILE A 92 7.80 1.31 2.83
C ILE A 92 6.75 0.58 3.67
N ASP A 93 5.81 1.32 4.26
CA ASP A 93 4.66 0.73 4.94
C ASP A 93 3.66 0.18 3.89
N PRO A 94 3.35 -1.12 3.89
CA PRO A 94 2.51 -1.71 2.86
C PRO A 94 1.02 -1.32 2.94
N ILE A 95 0.57 -0.76 4.07
CA ILE A 95 -0.83 -0.41 4.31
C ILE A 95 -1.05 1.08 4.06
N ILE A 96 -0.21 1.94 4.63
CA ILE A 96 -0.40 3.41 4.62
C ILE A 96 0.72 4.19 3.90
N GLY A 97 1.77 3.53 3.42
CA GLY A 97 2.80 4.15 2.59
C GLY A 97 2.20 4.71 1.31
N GLN A 98 2.49 5.97 1.01
CA GLN A 98 1.95 6.67 -0.16
C GLN A 98 2.42 6.01 -1.46
N GLU A 99 3.64 5.47 -1.46
CA GLU A 99 4.30 4.79 -2.57
C GLU A 99 3.48 3.59 -3.07
N ASN A 100 2.72 2.95 -2.17
CA ASN A 100 1.88 1.80 -2.47
C ASN A 100 0.40 2.17 -2.75
N LEU A 101 0.09 3.45 -2.90
CA LEU A 101 -1.28 3.97 -3.05
C LEU A 101 -1.43 4.83 -4.30
N VAL A 102 -2.45 4.56 -5.11
CA VAL A 102 -2.79 5.35 -6.30
C VAL A 102 -4.30 5.47 -6.46
N TRP A 103 -4.76 6.50 -7.17
CA TRP A 103 -6.13 6.52 -7.68
C TRP A 103 -6.25 5.58 -8.88
N ALA A 104 -7.22 4.67 -8.84
CA ALA A 104 -7.53 3.81 -9.97
C ALA A 104 -9.04 3.65 -10.18
N PRO A 105 -9.49 3.37 -11.43
CA PRO A 105 -10.88 3.00 -11.69
C PRO A 105 -11.22 1.71 -10.93
N ASN A 106 -12.39 1.69 -10.29
CA ASN A 106 -12.88 0.52 -9.58
C ASN A 106 -13.71 -0.37 -10.52
N ALA A 107 -13.91 -1.63 -10.13
CA ALA A 107 -14.62 -2.67 -10.89
C ALA A 107 -13.98 -3.09 -12.22
N VAL A 108 -12.70 -2.78 -12.43
CA VAL A 108 -11.91 -3.33 -13.53
C VAL A 108 -11.66 -4.82 -13.29
N VAL A 109 -12.11 -5.66 -14.23
CA VAL A 109 -11.93 -7.11 -14.16
C VAL A 109 -10.44 -7.45 -14.15
N GLY A 110 -10.03 -8.28 -13.20
CA GLY A 110 -8.66 -8.77 -13.10
C GLY A 110 -7.69 -7.88 -12.31
N GLN A 111 -8.03 -6.63 -11.97
CA GLN A 111 -7.13 -5.74 -11.22
C GLN A 111 -6.85 -6.25 -9.79
N HIS A 112 -7.79 -6.98 -9.19
CA HIS A 112 -7.63 -7.64 -7.89
C HIS A 112 -7.44 -9.16 -8.01
N SER A 113 -6.99 -9.63 -9.18
CA SER A 113 -6.75 -11.06 -9.42
C SER A 113 -5.43 -11.52 -8.83
N ILE A 114 -5.25 -12.83 -8.75
CA ILE A 114 -3.95 -13.41 -8.39
C ILE A 114 -2.87 -13.11 -9.43
N ASP A 115 -3.19 -13.13 -10.72
CA ASP A 115 -2.23 -12.84 -11.80
C ASP A 115 -1.70 -11.40 -11.70
N ALA A 116 -2.59 -10.45 -11.37
CA ALA A 116 -2.17 -9.07 -11.12
C ALA A 116 -1.22 -8.96 -9.92
N LEU A 117 -1.51 -9.69 -8.83
CA LEU A 117 -0.64 -9.73 -7.66
C LEU A 117 0.71 -10.39 -7.95
N GLU A 118 0.74 -11.47 -8.74
CA GLU A 118 1.98 -12.14 -9.16
C GLU A 118 2.87 -11.18 -9.97
N ILE A 119 2.30 -10.38 -10.87
CA ILE A 119 3.05 -9.35 -11.62
C ILE A 119 3.71 -8.35 -10.66
N VAL A 120 2.95 -7.84 -9.67
CA VAL A 120 3.47 -6.88 -8.69
C VAL A 120 4.61 -7.51 -7.87
N VAL A 121 4.38 -8.70 -7.30
CA VAL A 121 5.39 -9.37 -6.47
C VAL A 121 6.64 -9.74 -7.28
N HIS A 122 6.49 -10.23 -8.52
CA HIS A 122 7.64 -10.53 -9.38
C HIS A 122 8.46 -9.28 -9.72
N ARG A 123 7.80 -8.13 -9.96
CA ARG A 123 8.50 -6.87 -10.23
C ARG A 123 9.29 -6.40 -8.99
N LEU A 124 8.69 -6.47 -7.80
CA LEU A 124 9.37 -6.14 -6.55
C LEU A 124 10.54 -7.08 -6.27
N ARG A 125 10.36 -8.39 -6.49
CA ARG A 125 11.42 -9.39 -6.33
C ARG A 125 12.57 -9.16 -7.30
N ALA A 126 12.30 -8.81 -8.55
CA ALA A 126 13.32 -8.53 -9.54
C ALA A 126 14.20 -7.33 -9.14
N VAL A 127 13.65 -6.31 -8.48
CA VAL A 127 14.44 -5.20 -7.92
C VAL A 127 15.35 -5.71 -6.79
N GLU A 128 14.83 -6.53 -5.87
CA GLU A 128 15.66 -7.13 -4.80
C GLU A 128 16.77 -8.03 -5.35
N GLU A 129 16.48 -8.85 -6.36
CA GLU A 129 17.46 -9.74 -7.00
C GLU A 129 18.57 -8.97 -7.76
N MET A 130 18.32 -7.72 -8.11
CA MET A 130 19.29 -6.83 -8.77
C MET A 130 20.04 -5.94 -7.78
N ASP A 131 19.89 -6.17 -6.47
CA ASP A 131 20.42 -5.32 -5.40
C ASP A 131 20.00 -3.84 -5.56
N GLY A 132 18.78 -3.60 -6.04
CA GLY A 132 18.21 -2.26 -6.20
C GLY A 132 18.03 -1.55 -4.85
N ASP A 133 17.86 -0.23 -4.90
CA ASP A 133 17.66 0.59 -3.72
C ASP A 133 16.19 1.01 -3.53
N LEU A 134 15.95 1.93 -2.59
CA LEU A 134 14.61 2.45 -2.33
C LEU A 134 14.01 3.15 -3.56
N ASP A 135 14.81 3.91 -4.30
CA ASP A 135 14.33 4.66 -5.46
C ASP A 135 13.88 3.68 -6.56
N ASP A 136 14.60 2.56 -6.75
CA ASP A 136 14.21 1.50 -7.69
C ASP A 136 12.87 0.83 -7.31
N ILE A 137 12.62 0.57 -6.02
CA ILE A 137 11.34 0.02 -5.55
C ILE A 137 10.20 1.02 -5.74
N VAL A 138 10.45 2.30 -5.45
CA VAL A 138 9.46 3.37 -5.64
C VAL A 138 9.14 3.55 -7.13
N GLU A 139 10.14 3.50 -8.01
CA GLU A 139 9.94 3.54 -9.45
C GLU A 139 9.12 2.33 -9.93
N ALA A 140 9.44 1.12 -9.45
CA ALA A 140 8.68 -0.07 -9.76
C ALA A 140 7.20 0.03 -9.32
N LEU A 141 6.93 0.54 -8.11
CA LEU A 141 5.57 0.78 -7.65
C LEU A 141 4.86 1.84 -8.48
N LYS A 142 5.56 2.92 -8.85
CA LYS A 142 5.01 3.98 -9.69
C LYS A 142 4.59 3.44 -11.07
N ASP A 143 5.45 2.66 -11.73
CA ASP A 143 5.12 2.02 -13.02
C ASP A 143 3.86 1.14 -12.92
N LEU A 144 3.78 0.33 -11.86
CA LEU A 144 2.63 -0.54 -11.61
C LEU A 144 1.36 0.25 -11.25
N GLY A 145 1.51 1.34 -10.51
CA GLY A 145 0.45 2.27 -10.17
C GLY A 145 -0.11 3.00 -11.38
N ASP A 146 0.77 3.43 -12.29
CA ASP A 146 0.38 4.05 -13.56
C ASP A 146 -0.45 3.06 -14.39
N ILE A 147 0.02 1.82 -14.54
CA ILE A 147 -0.72 0.74 -15.22
C ILE A 147 -2.10 0.52 -14.58
N ALA A 148 -2.19 0.53 -13.25
CA ALA A 148 -3.44 0.36 -12.53
C ALA A 148 -4.40 1.55 -12.72
N SER A 149 -3.86 2.77 -12.82
CA SER A 149 -4.63 4.02 -12.94
C SER A 149 -5.29 4.20 -14.31
N THR A 150 -4.72 3.60 -15.37
CA THR A 150 -5.16 3.79 -16.76
C THR A 150 -6.03 2.66 -17.33
N ARG A 151 -6.51 1.72 -16.50
CA ARG A 151 -7.31 0.57 -16.98
C ARG A 151 -8.78 0.87 -17.27
#